data_AF-A0A7Z9PZ47-F1
#
_entry.id   AF-A0A7Z9PZ47-F1
#
_cell.length_a   1.000
_cell.length_b   1.000
_cell.length_c   1.000
_cell.angle_alpha   90.00
_cell.angle_beta   90.00
_cell.angle_gamma   90.00
#
_symmetry.space_group_name_H-M   'P 1'
#
loop_
_entity.id
_entity.type
_entity.pdbx_description
1 polymer ?
#
loop_
_entity_poly.entity_id
_entity_poly.type
_entity_poly.pdbx_seq_one_letter_code
_entity_poly.pdbx_strand_id
1 'polypeptide(L)'
;MQDSTTNFDTPYLTEKERDVLIDIAVGLTDRAIAERRYLSRRGVTSRLHSLYRKLRISIGRTPKGAQLYNLRNRAVAVAFFHGLLTRDTLRQHEQLWQKGEEDGGLRN
;
A
#
# COMPACT_ATOMS: atom_id res chain seq x y z
N MET A 1 -34.33 15.57 -1.83
CA MET A 1 -33.26 14.62 -2.22
C MET A 1 -32.08 14.89 -1.32
N GLN A 2 -31.81 14.01 -0.36
CA GLN A 2 -30.66 14.13 0.55
C GLN A 2 -29.41 13.74 -0.24
N ASP A 3 -28.60 14.73 -0.61
CA ASP A 3 -27.23 14.47 -1.04
C ASP A 3 -26.51 13.80 0.12
N SER A 4 -26.25 12.52 -0.07
CA SER A 4 -25.44 11.69 0.81
C SER A 4 -24.01 12.22 0.69
N THR A 5 -23.67 13.22 1.51
CA THR A 5 -22.28 13.60 1.77
C THR A 5 -21.53 12.31 2.09
N THR A 6 -20.76 11.85 1.10
CA THR A 6 -19.98 10.63 1.19
C THR A 6 -18.97 10.91 2.28
N ASN A 7 -19.21 10.37 3.48
CA ASN A 7 -18.31 10.56 4.60
C ASN A 7 -16.97 9.96 4.17
N PHE A 8 -15.99 10.81 3.83
CA PHE A 8 -14.64 10.40 3.49
C PHE A 8 -13.91 10.03 4.78
N ASP A 9 -14.44 9.05 5.51
CA ASP A 9 -13.80 8.53 6.72
C ASP A 9 -12.43 8.00 6.30
N THR A 10 -11.39 8.74 6.68
CA THR A 10 -10.00 8.36 6.40
C THR A 10 -9.76 6.99 7.01
N PRO A 11 -9.40 5.97 6.20
CA PRO A 11 -9.30 4.62 6.71
C PRO A 11 -8.18 4.51 7.75
N TYR A 12 -8.51 3.97 8.93
CA TYR A 12 -7.55 3.78 10.00
C TYR A 12 -6.62 2.60 9.69
N LEU A 13 -5.37 2.91 9.32
CA LEU A 13 -4.31 1.95 9.07
C LEU A 13 -3.37 1.88 10.27
N THR A 14 -2.96 0.66 10.63
CA THR A 14 -1.86 0.47 11.58
C THR A 14 -0.54 0.95 10.95
N GLU A 15 0.47 1.25 11.77
CA GLU A 15 1.81 1.62 11.25
C GLU A 15 2.33 0.59 10.25
N LYS A 16 2.24 -0.71 10.59
CA LYS A 16 2.69 -1.80 9.72
C LYS A 16 1.94 -1.88 8.38
N GLU A 17 0.67 -1.47 8.33
CA GLU A 17 -0.10 -1.44 7.08
C GLU A 17 0.22 -0.19 6.26
N ARG A 18 0.39 0.97 6.91
CA ARG A 18 0.85 2.20 6.27
C ARG A 18 2.22 2.00 5.66
N ASP A 19 3.09 1.32 6.37
CA ASP A 19 4.41 0.92 5.94
C ASP A 19 4.40 0.11 4.63
N VAL A 20 3.61 -0.95 4.59
CA VAL A 20 3.45 -1.76 3.37
C VAL A 20 2.80 -0.97 2.24
N LEU A 21 1.87 -0.06 2.57
CA LEU A 21 1.25 0.84 1.59
C LEU A 21 2.28 1.80 0.96
N ILE A 22 3.20 2.37 1.75
CA ILE A 22 4.28 3.20 1.22
C ILE A 22 5.22 2.36 0.36
N ASP A 23 5.56 1.15 0.82
CA ASP A 23 6.46 0.26 0.07
C ASP A 23 5.90 -0.10 -1.31
N ILE A 24 4.59 -0.36 -1.43
CA ILE A 24 3.97 -0.60 -2.74
C ILE A 24 3.87 0.69 -3.59
N ALA A 25 3.73 1.85 -2.95
CA ALA A 25 3.62 3.13 -3.65
C ALA A 25 4.95 3.55 -4.30
N VAL A 26 6.09 3.22 -3.67
CA VAL A 26 7.43 3.39 -4.27
C VAL A 26 7.78 2.29 -5.29
N GLY A 27 6.93 1.27 -5.45
CA GLY A 27 7.05 0.26 -6.50
C GLY A 27 7.74 -1.05 -6.09
N LEU A 28 7.85 -1.35 -4.79
CA LEU A 28 8.53 -2.56 -4.35
C LEU A 28 7.73 -3.83 -4.61
N THR A 29 8.47 -4.91 -4.90
CA THR A 29 7.90 -6.24 -5.07
C THR A 29 7.61 -6.89 -3.71
N ASP A 30 6.73 -7.89 -3.68
CA ASP A 30 6.44 -8.63 -2.45
C ASP A 30 7.67 -9.28 -1.82
N ARG A 31 8.66 -9.65 -2.64
CA ARG A 31 9.93 -10.19 -2.15
C ARG A 31 10.74 -9.12 -1.42
N ALA A 32 10.92 -7.95 -2.04
CA ALA A 32 11.66 -6.84 -1.42
C ALA A 32 10.97 -6.36 -0.13
N ILE A 33 9.63 -6.31 -0.12
CA ILE A 33 8.84 -5.97 1.07
C ILE A 33 9.03 -7.04 2.16
N ALA A 34 9.01 -8.32 1.78
CA ALA A 34 9.22 -9.42 2.72
C ALA A 34 10.59 -9.32 3.40
N GLU A 35 11.65 -9.08 2.64
CA GLU A 35 13.02 -8.90 3.14
C GLU A 35 13.11 -7.65 4.04
N ARG A 36 12.68 -6.47 3.58
CA ARG A 36 12.74 -5.22 4.34
C ARG A 36 11.98 -5.26 5.66
N ARG A 37 10.85 -5.96 5.69
CA ARG A 37 9.92 -5.97 6.84
C ARG A 37 10.06 -7.22 7.71
N TYR A 38 11.04 -8.08 7.43
CA TYR A 38 11.23 -9.37 8.10
C TYR A 38 9.96 -10.23 8.09
N LEU A 39 9.28 -10.29 6.94
CA LEU A 39 8.05 -11.04 6.74
C LEU A 39 8.29 -12.23 5.82
N SER A 40 7.45 -13.26 5.95
CA SER A 40 7.31 -14.23 4.89
C SER A 40 6.52 -13.66 3.71
N ARG A 41 6.67 -14.23 2.51
CA ARG A 41 5.84 -13.87 1.34
C ARG A 41 4.34 -13.95 1.64
N ARG A 42 3.90 -15.00 2.35
CA ARG A 42 2.51 -15.12 2.83
C ARG A 42 2.14 -14.00 3.81
N GLY A 43 3.08 -13.58 4.66
CA GLY A 43 2.92 -12.46 5.57
C GLY A 43 2.71 -11.11 4.86
N VAL A 44 3.36 -10.91 3.72
CA VAL A 44 3.12 -9.74 2.84
C VAL A 44 1.73 -9.82 2.22
N THR A 45 1.37 -10.96 1.61
CA THR A 45 0.04 -11.17 1.02
C THR A 45 -1.08 -10.94 2.04
N SER A 46 -0.95 -11.48 3.26
CA SER A 46 -1.93 -11.29 4.34
C SER A 46 -2.12 -9.82 4.70
N ARG A 47 -1.02 -9.05 4.80
CA ARG A 47 -1.07 -7.60 5.06
C ARG A 47 -1.72 -6.85 3.91
N LEU A 48 -1.40 -7.18 2.65
CA LEU A 48 -2.04 -6.57 1.50
C LEU A 48 -3.56 -6.83 1.49
N HIS A 49 -4.01 -8.04 1.80
CA HIS A 49 -5.43 -8.31 1.94
C HIS A 49 -6.07 -7.51 3.07
N SER A 50 -5.42 -7.37 4.23
CA SER A 50 -5.90 -6.52 5.33
C SER A 50 -6.02 -5.06 4.89
N LEU A 51 -4.97 -4.54 4.24
CA LEU A 51 -4.91 -3.19 3.69
C LEU A 51 -6.07 -2.95 2.71
N TYR A 52 -6.30 -3.86 1.76
CA TYR A 52 -7.38 -3.71 0.77
C TYR A 52 -8.77 -3.68 1.42
N ARG A 53 -9.00 -4.49 2.46
CA ARG A 53 -10.26 -4.46 3.22
C ARG A 53 -10.43 -3.12 3.94
N LYS A 54 -9.38 -2.61 4.60
CA LYS A 54 -9.44 -1.33 5.34
C LYS A 54 -9.62 -0.13 4.41
N LEU A 55 -8.99 -0.16 3.25
CA LEU A 55 -9.18 0.83 2.18
C LEU A 55 -10.53 0.66 1.44
N ARG A 56 -11.37 -0.29 1.85
CA ARG A 56 -12.69 -0.59 1.25
C ARG A 56 -12.61 -0.75 -0.28
N ILE A 57 -11.52 -1.35 -0.78
CA ILE A 57 -11.31 -1.52 -2.21
C ILE A 57 -12.25 -2.60 -2.72
N SER A 58 -13.19 -2.23 -3.59
CA SER A 58 -14.03 -3.21 -4.26
C SER A 58 -13.22 -4.02 -5.27
N ILE A 59 -13.41 -5.34 -5.25
CA ILE A 59 -12.92 -6.23 -6.30
C ILE A 59 -13.90 -6.11 -7.47
N GLY A 60 -13.78 -5.02 -8.23
CA GLY A 60 -14.54 -4.84 -9.46
C GLY A 60 -14.25 -5.98 -10.43
N ARG A 61 -15.27 -6.48 -11.13
CA ARG A 61 -15.15 -7.49 -12.18
C ARG A 61 -15.79 -6.98 -13.46
N THR A 62 -15.20 -7.36 -14.58
CA THR A 62 -15.79 -7.17 -15.91
C THR A 62 -17.02 -8.07 -16.07
N PRO A 63 -17.90 -7.82 -17.06
CA PRO A 63 -19.03 -8.71 -17.37
C PRO A 63 -18.60 -10.16 -17.66
N LYS A 64 -17.36 -10.36 -18.14
CA LYS A 64 -16.77 -11.68 -18.41
C LYS A 64 -16.09 -12.31 -17.18
N GLY A 65 -16.25 -11.72 -15.99
CA GLY A 65 -15.74 -12.25 -14.72
C GLY A 65 -14.27 -11.93 -14.41
N ALA A 66 -13.51 -11.37 -15.35
CA ALA A 66 -12.12 -10.95 -15.13
C ALA A 66 -12.03 -9.77 -14.15
N GLN A 67 -10.95 -9.71 -13.37
CA GLN A 67 -10.74 -8.64 -12.39
C GLN A 67 -10.51 -7.29 -13.10
N LEU A 68 -11.28 -6.27 -12.72
CA LEU A 68 -11.29 -4.96 -13.38
C LEU A 68 -10.08 -4.10 -13.00
N TYR A 69 -9.62 -4.23 -11.76
CA TYR A 69 -8.54 -3.41 -11.21
C TYR A 69 -7.39 -4.28 -10.71
N ASN A 70 -6.17 -3.82 -10.96
CA ASN A 70 -5.03 -4.26 -10.16
C ASN A 70 -5.20 -3.71 -8.74
N LEU A 71 -5.41 -4.59 -7.76
CA LEU A 71 -5.70 -4.18 -6.39
C LEU A 71 -4.57 -3.38 -5.74
N ARG A 72 -3.30 -3.64 -6.11
CA ARG A 72 -2.14 -2.91 -5.59
C ARG A 72 -2.17 -1.47 -6.08
N ASN A 73 -2.30 -1.27 -7.38
CA ASN A 73 -2.37 0.07 -7.98
C ASN A 73 -3.62 0.82 -7.48
N ARG A 74 -4.74 0.09 -7.33
CA ARG A 74 -5.98 0.67 -6.78
C ARG A 74 -5.79 1.12 -5.33
N ALA A 75 -5.04 0.37 -4.52
CA ALA A 75 -4.74 0.76 -3.14
C ALA A 75 -3.93 2.05 -3.07
N VAL A 76 -2.91 2.20 -3.92
CA VAL A 76 -2.12 3.42 -4.02
C VAL A 76 -3.01 4.62 -4.40
N ALA A 77 -3.84 4.46 -5.44
CA ALA A 77 -4.74 5.53 -5.88
C ALA A 77 -5.74 5.93 -4.79
N VAL A 78 -6.40 4.96 -4.14
CA VAL A 78 -7.36 5.22 -3.05
C VAL A 78 -6.67 5.90 -1.87
N ALA A 79 -5.50 5.42 -1.46
CA ALA A 79 -4.74 6.03 -0.38
C ALA A 79 -4.31 7.48 -0.69
N PHE A 80 -3.94 7.77 -1.94
CA PHE A 80 -3.64 9.12 -2.40
C PHE A 80 -4.86 10.03 -2.28
N PHE A 81 -6.04 9.58 -2.73
CA PHE A 81 -7.27 10.37 -2.61
C PHE A 81 -7.71 10.64 -1.17
N HIS A 82 -7.38 9.75 -0.23
CA HIS A 82 -7.61 9.96 1.20
C HIS A 82 -6.50 10.79 1.90
N GLY A 83 -5.48 11.25 1.18
CA GLY A 83 -4.35 11.99 1.75
C GLY A 83 -3.43 11.13 2.64
N LEU A 84 -3.55 9.80 2.57
CA LEU A 84 -2.69 8.86 3.32
C LEU A 84 -1.30 8.72 2.69
N LEU A 85 -1.19 9.05 1.40
CA LEU A 85 0.07 9.13 0.67
C LEU A 85 0.27 10.57 0.21
N THR A 86 1.25 11.24 0.80
CA THR A 86 1.70 12.57 0.40
C THR A 86 3.13 12.51 -0.13
N ARG A 87 3.51 13.51 -0.93
CA ARG A 87 4.87 13.65 -1.47
C ARG A 87 5.94 13.51 -0.38
N ASP A 88 5.71 14.12 0.78
CA ASP A 88 6.67 14.10 1.88
C ASP A 88 6.83 12.70 2.48
N THR A 89 5.73 11.95 2.67
CA THR A 89 5.80 10.56 3.16
C THR A 89 6.57 9.65 2.21
N LEU A 90 6.37 9.81 0.90
CA LEU A 90 7.11 9.04 -0.11
C LEU A 90 8.59 9.41 -0.12
N ARG A 91 8.91 10.70 -0.09
CA ARG A 91 10.30 11.20 -0.12
C ARG A 91 11.10 10.78 1.12
N GLN A 92 10.49 10.87 2.31
CA GLN A 92 11.12 10.42 3.55
C GLN A 92 11.47 8.94 3.48
N HIS A 93 10.55 8.12 2.96
CA HIS A 93 10.78 6.69 2.86
C HIS A 93 11.87 6.36 1.84
N GLU A 94 11.88 7.03 0.70
CA GLU A 94 12.92 6.89 -0.34
C GLU A 94 14.30 7.31 0.19
N GLN A 95 14.38 8.36 1.00
CA GLN A 95 15.64 8.74 1.68
C GLN A 95 16.10 7.71 2.71
N LEU A 96 15.18 7.10 3.46
CA LEU A 96 15.49 6.00 4.37
C LEU A 96 15.98 4.76 3.62
N TRP A 97 15.45 4.51 2.41
CA TRP A 97 15.95 3.48 1.52
C TRP A 97 17.39 3.76 1.08
N GLN A 98 17.66 4.95 0.54
CA GLN A 98 19.01 5.32 0.08
C GLN A 98 20.04 5.28 1.21
N LYS A 99 19.69 5.80 2.39
CA LYS A 99 20.57 5.73 3.57
C LYS A 99 20.78 4.30 4.06
N GLY A 100 19.75 3.45 4.00
CA GLY A 100 19.90 2.04 4.35
C GLY A 100 20.82 1.27 3.39
N GLU A 101 20.83 1.64 2.11
CA GLU A 101 21.80 1.10 1.13
C GLU A 101 23.23 1.59 1.41
N GLU A 102 23.40 2.84 1.86
CA GLU A 102 24.69 3.44 2.20
C GLU A 102 25.27 2.93 3.54
N ASP A 103 24.43 2.75 4.57
CA ASP A 103 24.85 2.38 5.93
C ASP A 103 25.00 0.87 6.15
N GLY A 104 24.49 0.04 5.24
CA GLY A 104 24.41 -1.39 5.45
C GLY A 104 24.10 -2.13 4.16
N GLY A 105 25.08 -2.19 3.27
CA GLY A 105 25.02 -2.91 2.01
C GLY A 105 24.32 -4.26 2.14
N LEU A 106 23.46 -4.54 1.16
CA LEU A 106 22.85 -5.83 0.93
C LEU A 106 23.96 -6.90 0.80
N ARG A 107 24.37 -7.47 1.94
CA ARG A 107 25.19 -8.67 1.99
C ARG A 107 24.30 -9.83 1.58
N ASN A 108 24.67 -10.39 0.42
CA ASN A 108 24.22 -11.64 -0.22
C ASN A 108 23.49 -12.64 0.68
#